data_AF-A0A2V9V0S0-F1
#
_entry.id   AF-A0A2V9V0S0-F1
#
_cell.length_a   1.000
_cell.length_b   1.000
_cell.length_c   1.000
_cell.angle_alpha   90.00
_cell.angle_beta   90.00
_cell.angle_gamma   90.00
#
_symmetry.space_group_name_H-M   'P 1'
#
loop_
_entity.id
_entity.type
_entity.pdbx_description
1 polymer ?
#
loop_
_entity_poly.entity_id
_entity_poly.type
_entity_poly.pdbx_seq_one_letter_code
_entity_poly.pdbx_strand_id
1 'polypeptide(L)'
;MGSNLKTAPQEKILRACYEALFYAWGPQHWWPARTRFEVIVGAYLTQNTSWTNVEHALRRLRGAGLLSVAGIRRTALPELESLIRSAGYFRQKAQRLKTFVAFLDEHYGGSVNRMFAQTTEKLRVELLALNGVGPETADS
;
A
#
# COMPACT_ATOMS: atom_id res chain seq x y z
N MET A 1 15.00 -34.41 15.27
CA MET A 1 16.31 -33.82 14.90
C MET A 1 16.18 -33.23 13.51
N GLY A 2 16.05 -31.90 13.42
CA GLY A 2 15.91 -31.16 12.17
C GLY A 2 16.53 -29.77 12.36
N SER A 3 17.80 -29.69 11.96
CA SER A 3 18.67 -28.52 11.77
C SER A 3 18.06 -27.12 11.96
N ASN A 4 18.41 -26.47 13.07
CA ASN A 4 18.22 -25.04 13.35
C ASN A 4 19.59 -24.32 13.36
N LEU A 5 20.30 -24.34 12.23
CA LEU A 5 21.71 -23.90 12.14
C LEU A 5 22.05 -23.02 10.92
N LYS A 6 21.06 -22.45 10.23
CA LYS A 6 21.31 -21.55 9.07
C LYS A 6 20.89 -20.08 9.26
N THR A 7 20.37 -19.67 10.42
CA THR A 7 19.74 -18.35 10.62
C THR A 7 20.64 -17.31 11.31
N ALA A 8 21.45 -17.70 12.29
CA ALA A 8 22.22 -16.76 13.12
C ALA A 8 23.24 -15.87 12.36
N PRO A 9 23.96 -16.37 11.33
CA PRO A 9 24.86 -15.52 10.54
C PRO A 9 24.10 -14.52 9.67
N GLN A 10 22.97 -14.94 9.10
CA GLN A 10 22.10 -14.10 8.26
C GLN A 10 21.50 -12.95 9.08
N GLU A 11 21.02 -13.22 10.29
CA GLU A 11 20.46 -12.22 11.20
C GLU A 11 21.49 -11.16 11.60
N LYS A 12 22.73 -11.56 11.91
CA LYS A 12 23.81 -10.62 12.21
C LYS A 12 24.14 -9.72 11.02
N ILE A 13 24.19 -10.27 9.82
CA ILE A 13 24.45 -9.49 8.60
C ILE A 13 23.31 -8.51 8.33
N LEU A 14 22.05 -8.96 8.42
CA LEU A 14 20.88 -8.09 8.25
C LEU A 14 20.85 -6.96 9.28
N ARG A 15 21.19 -7.26 10.54
CA ARG A 15 21.26 -6.26 11.61
C ARG A 15 22.37 -5.25 11.38
N ALA A 16 23.56 -5.71 10.98
CA ALA A 16 24.68 -4.83 10.65
C ALA A 16 24.38 -3.94 9.43
N CYS A 17 23.75 -4.49 8.39
CA CYS A 17 23.28 -3.71 7.24
C CYS A 17 22.25 -2.67 7.68
N TYR A 18 21.23 -3.07 8.46
CA TYR A 18 20.22 -2.14 8.97
C TYR A 18 20.87 -1.00 9.78
N GLU A 19 21.76 -1.32 10.72
CA GLU A 19 22.44 -0.32 11.56
C GLU A 19 23.33 0.62 10.75
N ALA A 20 24.07 0.10 9.76
CA ALA A 20 24.92 0.91 8.89
C ALA A 20 24.09 1.89 8.04
N LEU A 21 23.00 1.43 7.42
CA LEU A 21 22.12 2.27 6.62
C LEU A 21 21.37 3.28 7.50
N PHE A 22 20.93 2.86 8.69
CA PHE A 22 20.28 3.73 9.66
C PHE A 22 21.22 4.80 10.21
N TYR A 23 22.48 4.46 10.50
CA TYR A 23 23.47 5.44 10.95
C TYR A 23 23.84 6.44 9.84
N ALA A 24 23.99 5.97 8.60
CA ALA A 24 24.36 6.80 7.47
C ALA A 24 23.27 7.80 7.08
N TRP A 25 22.00 7.41 7.17
CA TRP A 25 20.90 8.20 6.62
C TRP A 25 19.83 8.61 7.65
N GLY A 26 19.83 8.04 8.85
CA GLY A 26 18.84 8.34 9.88
C GLY A 26 17.40 7.98 9.46
N PRO A 27 16.38 8.48 10.18
CA PRO A 27 14.99 8.28 9.83
C PRO A 27 14.66 8.92 8.47
N GLN A 28 14.50 8.09 7.44
CA GLN A 28 14.31 8.56 6.07
C GLN A 28 12.93 9.14 5.78
N HIS A 29 11.92 8.85 6.62
CA HIS A 29 10.52 9.20 6.34
C HIS A 29 10.09 8.85 4.89
N TRP A 30 10.64 7.75 4.37
CA TRP A 30 10.57 7.33 2.97
C TRP A 30 9.14 7.15 2.45
N TRP A 31 8.17 7.09 3.38
CA TRP A 31 6.75 7.11 3.08
C TRP A 31 5.99 8.11 3.98
N PRO A 32 5.79 9.37 3.57
CA PRO A 32 5.18 10.44 4.37
C PRO A 32 3.64 10.37 4.37
N ALA A 33 3.08 9.18 4.60
CA ALA A 33 1.65 8.99 4.75
C ALA A 33 1.17 9.39 6.15
N ARG A 34 -0.01 10.01 6.21
CA ARG A 34 -0.63 10.43 7.48
C ARG A 34 -1.56 9.37 8.06
N THR A 35 -2.01 8.42 7.24
CA THR A 35 -2.97 7.39 7.64
C THR A 35 -2.64 6.04 7.01
N ARG A 36 -3.09 4.94 7.61
CA ARG A 36 -2.97 3.59 7.04
C ARG A 36 -3.61 3.49 5.65
N PHE A 37 -4.73 4.17 5.44
CA PHE A 37 -5.39 4.18 4.13
C PHE A 37 -4.53 4.87 3.07
N GLU A 38 -3.87 5.96 3.43
CA GLU A 38 -2.94 6.63 2.52
C GLU A 38 -1.72 5.76 2.17
N VAL A 39 -1.22 4.96 3.12
CA VAL A 39 -0.18 3.94 2.83
C VAL A 39 -0.68 2.97 1.76
N ILE A 40 -1.86 2.39 1.95
CA ILE A 40 -2.46 1.45 1.00
C ILE A 40 -2.62 2.09 -0.38
N VAL A 41 -3.18 3.31 -0.45
CA VAL A 41 -3.34 4.03 -1.72
C VAL A 41 -2.00 4.22 -2.41
N GLY A 42 -0.97 4.67 -1.70
CA GLY A 42 0.35 4.85 -2.28
C GLY A 42 0.98 3.52 -2.76
N ALA A 43 0.72 2.39 -2.09
CA ALA A 43 1.21 1.07 -2.52
C ALA A 43 0.61 0.67 -3.87
N TYR A 44 -0.70 0.88 -4.07
CA TYR A 44 -1.34 0.71 -5.38
C TYR A 44 -0.74 1.65 -6.44
N LEU A 45 -0.43 2.89 -6.05
CA LEU A 45 0.08 3.89 -6.98
C LEU A 45 1.54 3.66 -7.37
N THR A 46 2.35 3.02 -6.52
CA THR A 46 3.82 2.85 -6.73
C THR A 46 4.18 1.84 -7.81
N GLN A 47 3.28 0.89 -8.13
CA GLN A 47 3.53 -0.10 -9.18
C GLN A 47 3.83 0.54 -10.52
N ASN A 48 4.95 0.17 -11.15
CA ASN A 48 5.34 0.63 -12.49
C ASN A 48 5.33 2.16 -12.67
N THR A 49 5.77 2.92 -11.66
CA THR A 49 5.89 4.39 -11.76
C THR A 49 6.99 4.93 -10.84
N SER A 50 7.39 6.18 -11.05
CA SER A 50 8.35 6.87 -10.19
C SER A 50 7.69 7.40 -8.92
N TRP A 51 8.46 7.46 -7.83
CA TRP A 51 7.98 8.01 -6.55
C TRP A 51 7.46 9.45 -6.69
N THR A 52 8.16 10.30 -7.47
CA THR A 52 7.73 11.68 -7.75
C THR A 52 6.32 11.76 -8.35
N ASN A 53 5.97 10.81 -9.22
CA ASN A 53 4.64 10.73 -9.82
C ASN A 53 3.56 10.28 -8.82
N VAL A 54 3.93 9.38 -7.91
CA VAL A 54 3.07 8.95 -6.78
C VAL A 54 2.82 10.10 -5.84
N GLU A 55 3.85 10.83 -5.41
CA GLU A 55 3.72 12.00 -4.54
C GLU A 55 2.82 13.07 -5.16
N HIS A 56 2.96 13.31 -6.47
CA HIS A 56 2.08 14.22 -7.18
C HIS A 56 0.61 13.75 -7.15
N ALA A 57 0.35 12.47 -7.41
CA ALA A 57 -1.01 11.91 -7.33
C ALA A 57 -1.59 11.96 -5.91
N LEU A 58 -0.81 11.57 -4.89
CA LEU A 58 -1.21 11.63 -3.49
C LEU A 58 -1.52 13.07 -3.04
N ARG A 59 -0.72 14.06 -3.45
CA ARG A 59 -1.02 15.47 -3.18
C ARG A 59 -2.35 15.92 -3.79
N ARG A 60 -2.65 15.51 -5.02
CA ARG A 60 -3.93 15.84 -5.68
C ARG A 60 -5.11 15.18 -4.98
N LEU A 61 -5.01 13.90 -4.65
CA LEU A 61 -6.03 13.18 -3.87
C LEU A 61 -6.24 13.82 -2.49
N ARG A 62 -5.16 14.24 -1.83
CA ARG A 62 -5.21 14.91 -0.54
C ARG A 62 -5.91 16.27 -0.63
N GLY A 63 -5.56 17.09 -1.63
CA GLY A 63 -6.19 18.37 -1.88
C GLY A 63 -7.69 18.24 -2.20
N ALA A 64 -8.10 17.14 -2.82
CA ALA A 64 -9.50 16.81 -3.09
C ALA A 64 -10.22 16.11 -1.90
N GLY A 65 -9.55 15.87 -0.77
CA GLY A 65 -10.15 15.20 0.39
C GLY A 65 -10.45 13.71 0.18
N LEU A 66 -9.84 13.07 -0.83
CA LEU A 66 -10.19 11.71 -1.27
C LEU A 66 -9.35 10.60 -0.64
N LEU A 67 -8.36 10.92 0.17
CA LEU A 67 -7.53 9.93 0.89
C LEU A 67 -8.27 9.31 2.10
N SER A 68 -9.47 8.81 1.86
CA SER A 68 -10.28 8.03 2.79
C SER A 68 -11.10 6.99 2.02
N VAL A 69 -11.49 5.90 2.69
CA VAL A 69 -12.35 4.87 2.09
C VAL A 69 -13.61 5.50 1.50
N ALA A 70 -14.26 6.40 2.24
CA ALA A 70 -15.46 7.06 1.80
C ALA A 70 -15.24 8.09 0.69
N GLY A 71 -14.06 8.71 0.62
CA GLY A 71 -13.65 9.58 -0.49
C GLY A 71 -13.59 8.78 -1.78
N ILE A 72 -12.73 7.76 -1.83
CA ILE A 72 -12.57 6.88 -3.00
C ILE A 72 -13.90 6.21 -3.37
N ARG A 73 -14.72 5.78 -2.40
CA ARG A 73 -16.04 5.18 -2.66
C ARG A 73 -16.94 6.10 -3.49
N ARG A 74 -17.03 7.37 -3.10
CA ARG A 74 -17.99 8.35 -3.65
C ARG A 74 -17.53 9.01 -4.95
N THR A 75 -16.22 9.16 -5.15
CA THR A 75 -15.66 9.78 -6.36
C THR A 75 -16.00 8.98 -7.62
N ALA A 76 -16.42 9.64 -8.70
CA ALA A 76 -16.65 8.95 -9.97
C ALA A 76 -15.34 8.37 -10.53
N LEU A 77 -15.39 7.21 -11.19
CA LEU A 77 -14.18 6.57 -11.73
C LEU A 77 -13.36 7.51 -12.66
N PRO A 78 -13.96 8.26 -13.61
CA PRO A 78 -13.19 9.18 -14.46
C PRO A 78 -12.51 10.32 -13.70
N GLU A 79 -13.11 10.79 -12.61
CA GLU A 79 -12.52 11.82 -11.75
C GLU A 79 -11.31 11.26 -11.00
N LEU A 80 -11.44 10.05 -10.43
CA LEU A 80 -10.34 9.36 -9.77
C LEU A 80 -9.17 9.12 -10.73
N GLU A 81 -9.45 8.67 -11.95
CA GLU A 81 -8.46 8.52 -13.03
C GLU A 81 -7.70 9.81 -13.32
N SER A 82 -8.41 10.94 -13.41
CA SER A 82 -7.82 12.26 -13.65
C SER A 82 -6.88 12.69 -12.53
N LEU A 83 -7.25 12.43 -11.28
CA LEU A 83 -6.47 12.81 -10.10
C LEU A 83 -5.17 12.00 -9.99
N ILE A 84 -5.19 10.72 -10.36
CA ILE A 84 -4.02 9.83 -10.29
C ILE A 84 -3.30 9.67 -11.63
N ARG A 85 -3.63 10.48 -12.65
CA ARG A 85 -3.07 10.38 -14.01
C ARG A 85 -1.55 10.36 -14.05
N SER A 86 -0.88 11.10 -13.15
CA SER A 86 0.59 11.11 -13.08
C SER A 86 1.19 9.76 -12.72
N ALA A 87 0.45 8.90 -12.02
CA ALA A 87 0.97 7.62 -11.54
C ALA A 87 1.12 6.55 -12.64
N GLY A 88 0.76 6.79 -13.90
CA GLY A 88 0.86 5.77 -14.97
C GLY A 88 -0.09 4.58 -14.75
N TYR A 89 -0.50 3.89 -15.83
CA TYR A 89 -1.55 2.85 -15.77
C TYR A 89 -2.79 3.26 -14.93
N PHE A 90 -3.10 4.57 -14.97
CA PHE A 90 -3.98 5.21 -14.00
C PHE A 90 -5.41 4.66 -14.03
N ARG A 91 -5.87 4.19 -15.20
CA ARG A 91 -7.17 3.52 -15.34
C ARG A 91 -7.24 2.22 -14.55
N GLN A 92 -6.23 1.36 -14.70
CA GLN A 92 -6.14 0.11 -13.96
C GLN A 92 -6.01 0.37 -12.46
N LYS A 93 -5.20 1.36 -12.08
CA LYS A 93 -5.01 1.74 -10.66
C LYS A 93 -6.29 2.29 -10.04
N ALA A 94 -7.02 3.15 -10.76
CA ALA A 94 -8.30 3.69 -10.29
C ALA A 94 -9.33 2.57 -10.09
N GLN A 95 -9.42 1.64 -11.05
CA GLN A 95 -10.28 0.48 -10.93
C GLN A 95 -9.90 -0.42 -9.74
N ARG A 96 -8.61 -0.68 -9.54
CA ARG A 96 -8.12 -1.48 -8.40
C ARG A 96 -8.41 -0.83 -7.06
N LEU A 97 -8.27 0.49 -6.94
CA LEU A 97 -8.65 1.23 -5.73
C LEU A 97 -10.15 1.12 -5.46
N LYS A 98 -11.00 1.16 -6.50
CA LYS A 98 -12.43 0.92 -6.37
C LYS A 98 -12.75 -0.50 -5.90
N THR A 99 -12.09 -1.50 -6.50
CA THR A 99 -12.23 -2.90 -6.11
C THR A 99 -11.82 -3.11 -4.65
N PHE A 100 -10.70 -2.53 -4.21
CA PHE A 100 -10.25 -2.61 -2.83
C PHE A 100 -11.24 -1.99 -1.84
N VAL A 101 -11.81 -0.82 -2.17
CA VAL A 101 -12.84 -0.19 -1.33
C VAL A 101 -14.11 -1.04 -1.26
N ALA A 102 -14.54 -1.65 -2.37
CA ALA A 102 -15.67 -2.57 -2.38
C ALA A 102 -15.41 -3.81 -1.49
N PHE A 103 -14.20 -4.37 -1.57
CA PHE A 103 -13.76 -5.45 -0.68
C PHE A 103 -13.80 -5.06 0.80
N LEU A 104 -13.30 -3.86 1.15
CA LEU A 104 -13.40 -3.35 2.52
C LEU A 104 -14.85 -3.23 2.98
N ASP A 105 -15.74 -2.78 2.10
CA ASP A 105 -17.17 -2.65 2.41
C ASP A 105 -17.81 -4.01 2.69
N GLU A 106 -17.54 -4.99 1.83
CA GLU A 106 -18.10 -6.34 1.91
C GLU A 106 -17.58 -7.13 3.12
N HIS A 107 -16.26 -7.14 3.34
CA HIS A 107 -15.64 -8.03 4.33
C HIS A 107 -15.39 -7.36 5.69
N TYR A 108 -15.31 -6.03 5.71
CA TYR A 108 -14.87 -5.26 6.89
C TYR A 108 -15.77 -4.08 7.24
N GLY A 109 -16.92 -3.93 6.58
CA GLY A 109 -17.85 -2.81 6.79
C GLY A 109 -17.20 -1.44 6.55
N GLY A 110 -16.29 -1.37 5.58
CA GLY A 110 -15.58 -0.16 5.18
C GLY A 110 -14.47 0.29 6.14
N SER A 111 -14.09 -0.55 7.11
CA SER A 111 -13.11 -0.20 8.16
C SER A 111 -11.75 -0.86 7.92
N VAL A 112 -10.77 -0.03 7.57
CA VAL A 112 -9.35 -0.42 7.49
C VAL A 112 -8.86 -0.97 8.84
N ASN A 113 -9.32 -0.43 9.97
CA ASN A 113 -8.92 -0.91 11.28
C ASN A 113 -9.43 -2.33 11.58
N ARG A 114 -10.62 -2.70 11.09
CA ARG A 114 -11.14 -4.07 11.25
C ARG A 114 -10.37 -5.06 10.38
N MET A 115 -9.96 -4.64 9.20
CA MET A 115 -9.08 -5.42 8.33
C MET A 115 -7.74 -5.69 9.03
N PHE A 116 -7.06 -4.66 9.53
CA PHE A 116 -5.79 -4.82 10.26
C PHE A 116 -5.89 -5.57 11.61
N ALA A 117 -7.10 -5.84 12.11
CA ALA A 117 -7.29 -6.68 13.29
C ALA A 117 -7.26 -8.20 12.97
N GLN A 118 -7.22 -8.58 11.69
CA GLN A 118 -7.07 -9.97 11.27
C GLN A 118 -5.60 -10.40 11.26
N THR A 119 -5.36 -11.72 11.23
CA THR A 119 -4.01 -12.26 11.07
C THR A 119 -3.45 -11.94 9.68
N THR A 120 -2.13 -11.75 9.59
CA THR A 120 -1.45 -11.43 8.32
C THR A 120 -1.65 -12.54 7.28
N GLU A 121 -1.66 -13.81 7.69
CA GLU A 121 -1.88 -14.95 6.81
C GLU A 121 -3.26 -14.90 6.16
N LYS A 122 -4.29 -14.57 6.95
CA LYS A 122 -5.66 -14.42 6.46
C LYS A 122 -5.76 -13.26 5.48
N LEU A 123 -5.20 -12.09 5.85
CA LEU A 123 -5.22 -10.90 4.98
C LEU A 123 -4.50 -11.16 3.66
N ARG A 124 -3.37 -11.85 3.68
CA ARG A 124 -2.64 -12.21 2.46
C ARG A 124 -3.50 -13.05 1.51
N VAL A 125 -4.17 -14.07 2.01
CA VAL A 125 -5.05 -14.93 1.19
C VAL A 125 -6.19 -14.12 0.58
N GLU A 126 -6.85 -13.28 1.37
CA GLU A 126 -7.96 -12.47 0.88
C GLU A 126 -7.52 -11.40 -0.12
N LEU A 127 -6.42 -10.71 0.14
CA LEU A 127 -5.87 -9.69 -0.77
C LEU A 127 -5.43 -10.30 -2.10
N LEU A 128 -4.78 -11.47 -2.09
CA LEU A 128 -4.39 -12.19 -3.31
C LEU A 128 -5.58 -12.69 -4.13
N ALA A 129 -6.76 -12.86 -3.51
CA ALA A 129 -7.97 -13.20 -4.23
C ALA A 129 -8.58 -12.00 -4.99
N LEU A 130 -8.17 -10.77 -4.67
CA LEU A 130 -8.63 -9.57 -5.37
C LEU A 130 -8.01 -9.48 -6.76
N ASN A 131 -8.86 -9.40 -7.78
CA ASN A 131 -8.40 -9.22 -9.16
C ASN A 131 -7.53 -7.96 -9.29
N GLY A 132 -6.27 -8.16 -9.69
CA GLY A 132 -5.29 -7.08 -9.88
C GLY A 132 -4.43 -6.75 -8.66
N VAL A 133 -4.54 -7.52 -7.56
CA VAL A 133 -3.61 -7.47 -6.42
C VAL A 133 -2.63 -8.64 -6.56
N GLY A 134 -1.38 -8.32 -6.87
CA GLY A 134 -0.29 -9.31 -6.90
C GLY A 134 0.37 -9.49 -5.53
N PRO A 135 1.28 -10.46 -5.39
CA PRO A 135 2.03 -10.69 -4.14
C PRO A 135 2.72 -9.44 -3.60
N GLU A 136 3.34 -8.64 -4.47
CA GLU A 136 3.99 -7.38 -4.10
C GLU A 136 3.03 -6.40 -3.43
N THR A 137 1.80 -6.29 -3.94
CA THR A 137 0.79 -5.35 -3.43
C THR A 137 0.14 -5.87 -2.14
N ALA A 138 0.02 -7.19 -2.01
CA ALA A 138 -0.51 -7.82 -0.81
C ALA A 138 0.48 -7.73 0.37
N ASP A 139 1.79 -7.66 0.09
CA ASP A 139 2.86 -7.61 1.09
C ASP A 139 3.34 -6.19 1.46
N SER A 140 2.85 -5.15 0.76
CA SER A 140 3.19 -3.72 1.02
C SER A 140 2.37 -3.13 2.17
#